data_AF-A0A843FXM6-F1
#
_entry.id   AF-A0A843FXM6-F1
#
_cell.length_a   1.000
_cell.length_b   1.000
_cell.length_c   1.000
_cell.angle_alpha   90.00
_cell.angle_beta   90.00
_cell.angle_gamma   90.00
#
_symmetry.space_group_name_H-M   'P 1'
#
loop_
_entity.id
_entity.type
_entity.pdbx_description
1 polymer ?
#
loop_
_entity_poly.entity_id
_entity_poly.type
_entity_poly.pdbx_seq_one_letter_code
_entity_poly.pdbx_strand_id
1 'polypeptide(L)'
;MIPIMLLVICLGLGMDYDILLTTRIKENVKARGMSNDDAIRHAVTHTGSVITICGLIMGGAFGTLMISGMTLLQEFGFALCFAILVDALLVRTYIVPAIMHLLGDWNWKGPGVKLEKKE
;
A
#
# COMPACT_ATOMS: atom_id res chain seq x y z
N MET A 1 5.44 18.68 17.57
CA MET A 1 4.26 17.78 17.48
C MET A 1 3.92 17.41 16.03
N ILE A 2 4.03 18.35 15.09
CA ILE A 2 3.77 18.13 13.66
C ILE A 2 4.46 16.87 13.07
N PRO A 3 5.75 16.58 13.34
CA PRO A 3 6.44 15.43 12.74
C PRO A 3 5.87 14.08 13.17
N ILE A 4 5.49 13.94 14.44
CA ILE A 4 4.96 12.68 14.99
C ILE A 4 3.56 12.43 14.43
N MET A 5 2.72 13.46 14.34
CA MET A 5 1.38 13.31 13.75
C MET A 5 1.45 12.94 12.28
N LEU A 6 2.32 13.61 11.51
CA LEU A 6 2.55 13.27 10.10
C LEU A 6 3.05 11.83 9.95
N LEU A 7 4.00 11.39 10.78
CA LEU A 7 4.50 10.02 10.73
C LEU A 7 3.38 9.00 10.98
N VAL A 8 2.55 9.20 12.01
CA VAL A 8 1.46 8.29 12.33
C VAL A 8 0.41 8.26 11.21
N ILE A 9 0.04 9.43 10.67
CA ILE A 9 -0.95 9.52 9.58
C ILE A 9 -0.40 8.88 8.30
N CYS A 10 0.84 9.19 7.90
CA CYS A 10 1.45 8.62 6.71
C CYS A 10 1.60 7.10 6.82
N LEU A 11 2.01 6.58 7.98
CA LEU A 11 2.08 5.14 8.21
C LEU A 11 0.69 4.50 8.13
N GLY A 12 -0.33 5.10 8.76
CA GLY A 12 -1.70 4.61 8.68
C GLY A 12 -2.22 4.54 7.24
N LEU A 13 -2.05 5.64 6.49
CA LEU A 13 -2.51 5.72 5.11
C LEU A 13 -1.76 4.77 4.17
N GLY A 14 -0.43 4.61 4.31
CA GLY A 14 0.36 3.68 3.50
C GLY A 14 0.02 2.21 3.79
N MET A 15 -0.22 1.87 5.06
CA MET A 15 -0.59 0.49 5.44
C MET A 15 -1.87 0.01 4.79
N ASP A 16 -2.89 0.87 4.65
CA ASP A 16 -4.17 0.50 4.01
C ASP A 16 -3.96 0.05 2.55
N TYR A 17 -3.02 0.69 1.85
CA TYR A 17 -2.67 0.32 0.48
C TYR A 17 -1.84 -0.96 0.43
N ASP A 18 -0.83 -1.10 1.27
CA ASP A 18 -0.02 -2.31 1.30
C ASP A 18 -0.85 -3.54 1.68
N ILE A 19 -1.74 -3.44 2.66
CA ILE A 19 -2.63 -4.53 3.06
C ILE A 19 -3.55 -4.91 1.90
N LEU A 20 -4.14 -3.94 1.20
CA LEU A 20 -5.01 -4.23 0.06
C LEU A 20 -4.26 -4.94 -1.08
N LEU A 21 -3.02 -4.54 -1.37
CA LEU A 21 -2.23 -5.17 -2.43
C LEU A 21 -1.81 -6.59 -2.04
N THR A 22 -1.20 -6.74 -0.87
CA THR A 22 -0.71 -8.03 -0.36
C THR A 22 -1.84 -9.04 -0.22
N THR A 23 -3.03 -8.60 0.21
CA THR A 23 -4.23 -9.46 0.28
C THR A 23 -4.62 -9.97 -1.10
N ARG A 24 -4.62 -9.11 -2.13
CA ARG A 24 -4.88 -9.53 -3.52
C ARG A 24 -3.84 -10.50 -4.07
N ILE A 25 -2.56 -10.26 -3.79
CA ILE A 25 -1.48 -11.17 -4.18
C ILE A 25 -1.69 -12.53 -3.50
N LYS A 26 -2.02 -12.54 -2.20
CA LYS A 26 -2.29 -13.76 -1.43
C LYS A 26 -3.48 -14.55 -1.95
N GLU A 27 -4.56 -13.86 -2.33
CA GLU A 27 -5.73 -14.47 -2.96
C GLU A 27 -5.33 -15.16 -4.28
N ASN A 28 -4.52 -14.52 -5.13
CA ASN A 28 -4.07 -15.11 -6.38
C ASN A 28 -3.17 -16.34 -6.16
N VAL A 29 -2.25 -16.30 -5.19
CA VAL A 29 -1.40 -17.45 -4.86
C VAL A 29 -2.23 -18.60 -4.27
N LYS A 30 -3.07 -18.31 -3.26
CA LYS A 30 -3.75 -19.36 -2.46
C LYS A 30 -5.01 -19.91 -3.13
N ALA A 31 -5.80 -19.07 -3.81
CA ALA A 31 -7.06 -19.50 -4.42
C ALA A 31 -6.89 -19.99 -5.88
N ARG A 32 -5.89 -19.47 -6.60
CA ARG A 32 -5.65 -19.84 -8.02
C ARG A 32 -4.42 -20.72 -8.23
N GLY A 33 -3.63 -21.00 -7.18
CA GLY A 33 -2.44 -21.87 -7.27
C GLY A 33 -1.35 -21.32 -8.18
N MET A 34 -1.33 -20.00 -8.41
CA MET A 34 -0.37 -19.36 -9.31
C MET A 34 1.02 -19.33 -8.69
N SER A 35 2.06 -19.47 -9.51
CA SER A 35 3.44 -19.21 -9.10
C SER A 35 3.56 -17.79 -8.56
N ASN A 36 4.47 -17.56 -7.61
CA ASN A 36 4.59 -16.29 -6.90
C ASN A 36 4.77 -15.10 -7.87
N ASP A 37 5.58 -15.28 -8.92
CA ASP A 37 5.82 -14.27 -9.95
C ASP A 37 4.60 -13.97 -10.82
N ASP A 38 3.85 -15.01 -11.21
CA ASP A 38 2.63 -14.83 -11.99
C ASP A 38 1.55 -14.15 -11.16
N ALA A 39 1.47 -14.45 -9.86
CA ALA A 39 0.54 -13.81 -8.94
C ALA A 39 0.88 -12.33 -8.72
N ILE A 40 2.16 -11.98 -8.58
CA ILE A 40 2.62 -10.59 -8.48
C ILE A 40 2.29 -9.85 -9.77
N ARG A 41 2.64 -10.41 -10.94
CA ARG A 41 2.38 -9.78 -12.24
C ARG A 41 0.88 -9.58 -12.50
N HIS A 42 0.06 -10.57 -12.15
CA HIS A 42 -1.39 -10.47 -12.29
C HIS A 42 -1.99 -9.43 -11.33
N ALA A 43 -1.52 -9.39 -10.08
CA ALA A 43 -2.00 -8.43 -9.09
C ALA A 43 -1.66 -6.98 -9.47
N VAL A 44 -0.43 -6.72 -9.92
CA VAL A 44 0.01 -5.38 -10.35
C VAL A 44 -0.78 -4.92 -11.58
N THR A 45 -0.97 -5.78 -12.58
CA THR A 45 -1.70 -5.42 -13.81
C THR A 45 -3.18 -5.13 -13.57
N HIS A 46 -3.85 -5.90 -12.71
CA HIS A 46 -5.30 -5.72 -12.47
C HIS A 46 -5.61 -4.68 -11.40
N THR A 47 -4.75 -4.51 -10.40
CA THR A 47 -5.03 -3.63 -9.25
C THR A 47 -4.37 -2.27 -9.43
N GLY A 48 -3.29 -2.17 -10.21
CA GLY A 48 -2.49 -0.95 -10.35
C GLY A 48 -3.28 0.28 -10.80
N SER A 49 -4.23 0.12 -11.72
CA SER A 49 -5.08 1.23 -12.18
C SER A 49 -6.02 1.75 -11.10
N VAL A 50 -6.71 0.84 -10.39
CA VAL A 50 -7.63 1.18 -9.28
C VAL A 50 -6.89 1.97 -8.21
N ILE A 51 -5.70 1.51 -7.86
CA ILE A 51 -4.85 2.11 -6.85
C ILE A 51 -4.43 3.52 -7.27
N THR A 52 -3.95 3.66 -8.51
CA THR A 52 -3.48 4.95 -9.03
C THR A 52 -4.60 5.99 -9.00
N ILE A 53 -5.82 5.58 -9.34
CA ILE A 53 -7.01 6.44 -9.24
C ILE A 53 -7.28 6.83 -7.79
N CYS A 54 -7.25 5.88 -6.85
CA CYS A 54 -7.42 6.17 -5.42
C CYS A 54 -6.35 7.14 -4.90
N GLY A 55 -5.08 6.92 -5.25
CA GLY A 55 -3.97 7.80 -4.87
C GLY A 55 -4.10 9.20 -5.46
N LEU A 56 -4.57 9.33 -6.70
CA LEU A 56 -4.81 10.62 -7.34
C LEU A 56 -5.96 11.39 -6.66
N ILE A 57 -7.05 10.71 -6.32
CA ILE A 57 -8.18 11.32 -5.60
C ILE A 57 -7.75 11.80 -4.22
N MET A 58 -7.01 10.98 -3.46
CA MET A 58 -6.54 11.38 -2.13
C MET A 58 -5.47 12.48 -2.20
N GLY A 59 -4.55 12.41 -3.17
CA GLY A 59 -3.57 13.48 -3.43
C GLY A 59 -4.27 14.80 -3.77
N GLY A 60 -5.30 14.76 -4.61
CA GLY A 60 -6.14 15.93 -4.89
C GLY A 60 -6.84 16.47 -3.64
N ALA A 61 -7.45 15.59 -2.84
CA ALA A 61 -8.14 15.95 -1.61
C ALA A 61 -7.17 16.61 -0.60
N PHE A 62 -6.01 16.01 -0.35
CA PHE A 62 -5.00 16.59 0.54
C PHE A 62 -4.37 17.86 -0.04
N GLY A 63 -4.22 17.94 -1.36
CA GLY A 63 -3.78 19.14 -2.05
C GLY A 63 -4.70 20.34 -1.81
N THR A 64 -6.02 20.12 -1.62
CA THR A 64 -6.94 21.23 -1.30
C THR A 64 -6.62 21.92 0.03
N LEU A 65 -6.02 21.20 1.00
CA LEU A 65 -5.62 21.79 2.28
C LEU A 65 -4.53 22.86 2.10
N MET A 66 -3.75 22.82 1.01
CA MET A 66 -2.74 23.83 0.69
C MET A 66 -3.34 25.19 0.32
N ILE A 67 -4.61 25.23 -0.09
CA ILE A 67 -5.34 26.45 -0.43
C ILE A 67 -5.80 27.19 0.84
N SER A 68 -5.74 26.53 2.00
CA SER A 68 -6.13 27.13 3.27
C SER A 68 -5.22 28.29 3.68
N GLY A 69 -5.79 29.31 4.32
CA GLY A 69 -5.04 30.45 4.87
C GLY A 69 -4.26 30.14 6.15
N MET A 70 -4.37 28.92 6.69
CA MET A 70 -3.64 28.49 7.89
C MET A 70 -2.36 27.75 7.49
N THR A 71 -1.20 28.29 7.85
CA THR A 71 0.13 27.68 7.56
C THR A 71 0.23 26.23 8.02
N LEU A 72 -0.32 25.91 9.19
CA LEU A 72 -0.38 24.53 9.70
C LEU A 72 -1.07 23.59 8.69
N LEU A 73 -2.21 24.00 8.14
CA LEU A 73 -2.98 23.16 7.23
C LEU A 73 -2.28 23.01 5.87
N GLN A 74 -1.52 24.04 5.45
CA GLN A 74 -0.71 23.99 4.23
C GLN A 74 0.46 23.02 4.34
N GLU A 75 1.19 23.05 5.46
CA GLU A 75 2.29 22.11 5.73
C GLU A 75 1.80 20.66 5.77
N PHE A 76 0.67 20.42 6.47
CA PHE A 76 0.04 19.10 6.52
C PHE A 76 -0.45 18.66 5.14
N GLY A 77 -1.15 19.52 4.41
CA GLY A 77 -1.66 19.24 3.07
C GLY A 77 -0.54 18.86 2.10
N PHE A 78 0.56 19.60 2.11
CA PHE A 78 1.73 19.31 1.28
C PHE A 78 2.38 17.97 1.67
N ALA A 79 2.65 17.76 2.96
CA ALA A 79 3.29 16.53 3.42
C ALA A 79 2.47 15.28 3.12
N LEU A 80 1.14 15.32 3.35
CA LEU A 80 0.23 14.21 3.08
C LEU A 80 0.06 13.94 1.60
N CYS A 81 -0.10 15.00 0.80
CA CYS A 81 -0.21 14.90 -0.66
C CYS A 81 1.07 14.30 -1.26
N PHE A 82 2.24 14.77 -0.83
CA PHE A 82 3.50 14.23 -1.30
C PHE A 82 3.70 12.77 -0.88
N ALA A 83 3.43 12.44 0.39
CA ALA A 83 3.58 11.09 0.91
C ALA A 83 2.70 10.08 0.15
N ILE A 84 1.43 10.42 -0.09
CA ILE A 84 0.50 9.49 -0.76
C ILE A 84 0.82 9.29 -2.24
N LEU A 85 1.28 10.34 -2.93
CA LEU A 85 1.69 10.22 -4.33
C LEU A 85 2.96 9.37 -4.46
N VAL A 86 3.92 9.55 -3.56
CA VAL A 86 5.14 8.72 -3.51
C VAL A 86 4.78 7.27 -3.21
N ASP A 87 3.92 7.02 -2.24
CA ASP A 87 3.48 5.68 -1.87
C ASP A 87 2.76 4.96 -3.02
N ALA A 88 1.73 5.61 -3.59
CA ALA A 88 0.91 5.04 -4.64
C ALA A 88 1.68 4.78 -5.95
N LEU A 89 2.64 5.66 -6.30
CA LEU A 89 3.35 5.58 -7.58
C LEU A 89 4.68 4.83 -7.49
N LEU A 90 5.49 5.09 -6.46
CA LEU A 90 6.86 4.54 -6.36
C LEU A 90 6.90 3.29 -5.49
N VAL A 91 6.44 3.41 -4.25
CA VAL A 91 6.56 2.31 -3.27
C VAL A 91 5.78 1.11 -3.75
N ARG A 92 4.52 1.31 -4.12
CA ARG A 92 3.64 0.21 -4.46
C ARG A 92 3.87 -0.41 -5.83
N THR A 93 4.28 0.38 -6.81
CA THR A 93 4.50 -0.11 -8.19
C THR A 93 5.85 -0.79 -8.34
N TYR A 94 6.86 -0.34 -7.60
CA TYR A 94 8.23 -0.81 -7.77
C TYR A 94 8.78 -1.52 -6.54
N ILE A 95 8.70 -0.89 -5.36
CA ILE A 95 9.37 -1.40 -4.15
C ILE A 95 8.67 -2.67 -3.65
N VAL A 96 7.35 -2.65 -3.48
CA VAL A 96 6.60 -3.80 -2.95
C VAL A 96 6.72 -5.04 -3.86
N PRO A 97 6.53 -4.95 -5.19
CA PRO A 97 6.69 -6.11 -6.07
C PRO A 97 8.13 -6.62 -6.12
N ALA A 98 9.12 -5.72 -6.09
CA ALA A 98 10.53 -6.12 -6.09
C ALA A 98 10.91 -6.87 -4.80
N ILE A 99 10.48 -6.37 -3.64
CA ILE A 99 10.69 -7.04 -2.36
C ILE A 99 9.99 -8.40 -2.34
N MET A 100 8.73 -8.46 -2.80
CA MET A 100 7.99 -9.73 -2.86
C MET A 100 8.63 -10.74 -3.82
N HIS A 101 9.16 -10.29 -4.95
CA HIS A 101 9.91 -11.14 -5.86
C HIS A 101 11.18 -11.70 -5.19
N LEU A 102 11.96 -10.84 -4.53
CA LEU A 102 13.19 -11.23 -3.83
C LEU A 102 12.96 -12.22 -2.68
N LEU A 103 11.87 -12.06 -1.93
CA LEU A 103 11.52 -12.95 -0.83
C LEU A 103 10.99 -14.31 -1.33
N GLY A 104 10.46 -14.40 -2.55
CA GLY A 104 9.97 -15.67 -3.11
C GLY A 104 8.98 -16.37 -2.19
N ASP A 105 9.20 -17.66 -1.95
CA ASP A 105 8.36 -18.50 -1.08
C ASP A 105 8.36 -18.09 0.39
N TRP A 106 9.33 -17.26 0.83
CA TRP A 106 9.35 -16.76 2.20
C TRP A 106 8.22 -15.77 2.50
N ASN A 107 7.63 -15.13 1.48
CA ASN A 107 6.46 -14.25 1.66
C ASN A 107 5.29 -14.96 2.35
N TRP A 108 5.18 -16.28 2.16
CA TRP A 108 4.03 -17.07 2.61
C TRP A 108 4.33 -17.96 3.80
N LYS A 109 5.59 -18.02 4.23
CA LYS A 109 6.01 -18.77 5.43
C LYS A 109 5.66 -17.96 6.68
N GLY A 110 4.40 -18.03 7.08
CA GLY A 110 3.99 -17.60 8.41
C GLY A 110 4.52 -18.56 9.49
N PRO A 111 4.77 -18.10 10.73
CA PRO A 111 4.98 -19.01 11.85
C PRO A 111 3.78 -19.95 11.90
N GLY A 112 4.03 -21.26 11.93
CA GLY A 112 3.00 -22.29 11.86
C GLY A 112 2.04 -22.20 13.04
N VAL A 113 1.02 -21.35 12.93
CA VAL A 113 -0.14 -21.38 13.80
C VAL A 113 -0.84 -22.68 13.46
N LYS A 114 -0.56 -23.72 14.27
CA LYS A 114 -1.33 -24.95 14.31
C LYS A 114 -2.78 -24.53 14.57
N LEU A 115 -3.58 -24.46 13.52
CA LEU A 115 -5.02 -24.44 13.68
C LEU A 115 -5.39 -25.82 14.19
N GLU A 116 -5.65 -25.89 15.49
CA GLU A 116 -6.21 -27.06 16.16
C GLU A 116 -7.48 -27.46 15.40
N LYS A 117 -7.42 -28.61 14.73
CA LYS A 117 -8.55 -29.24 14.07
C LYS A 117 -9.59 -29.49 15.17
N LYS A 118 -10.69 -28.74 15.15
CA LYS A 118 -11.85 -29.01 15.99
C LYS A 118 -12.53 -30.26 15.42
N GLU A 119 -12.35 -31.38 16.11
CA GLU A 119 -13.06 -32.65 15.89
C GLU A 119 -14.57 -32.51 16.15
#